data_AF-A0A0F9HNS9-F1
#
_entry.id   AF-A0A0F9HNS9-F1
#
_cell.length_a   1.000
_cell.length_b   1.000
_cell.length_c   1.000
_cell.angle_alpha   90.00
_cell.angle_beta   90.00
_cell.angle_gamma   90.00
#
_symmetry.space_group_name_H-M   'P 1'
#
loop_
_entity.id
_entity.type
_entity.pdbx_description
1 polymer ?
#
loop_
_entity_poly.entity_id
_entity_poly.type
_entity_poly.pdbx_seq_one_letter_code
_entity_poly.pdbx_strand_id
1 'polypeptide(L)'
;PSVYVSPTSQSKEVGDTFNISVKVNPAGQKVCMVEGTLLLDKLSCQSVSSNSDLMASPDNKLTCSNLYFSLGIPTCTTENETLFTVTVKAKNAGTATANFSGIDIIGEGVSISSIFSGGTYTLIIPEEEVIPEEEVTPEEEVVPVSETTSEEVITETVSTSTAQEEEQGKEQILTLIGYFPP
;
A
#
# COMPACT_ATOMS: atom_id res chain seq x y z
N PRO A 1 -14.76 0.58 24.62
CA PRO A 1 -14.21 -0.22 23.51
C PRO A 1 -13.63 0.67 22.41
N SER A 2 -12.61 0.21 21.69
CA SER A 2 -12.07 0.92 20.53
C SER A 2 -11.44 -0.05 19.52
N VAL A 3 -11.39 0.37 18.25
CA VAL A 3 -10.61 -0.31 17.20
C VAL A 3 -9.31 0.47 16.97
N TYR A 4 -8.19 -0.22 16.79
CA TYR A 4 -6.92 0.46 16.56
C TYR A 4 -5.99 -0.29 15.62
N VAL A 5 -5.08 0.45 14.98
CA VAL A 5 -3.98 -0.12 14.20
C VAL A 5 -2.75 -0.32 15.10
N SER A 6 -2.11 -1.48 14.96
CA SER A 6 -0.84 -1.83 15.59
C SER A 6 0.14 -2.35 14.53
N PRO A 7 1.38 -1.85 14.45
CA PRO A 7 1.92 -0.75 15.23
C PRO A 7 1.31 0.59 14.80
N THR A 8 1.16 1.51 15.77
CA THR A 8 0.57 2.83 15.52
C THR A 8 1.50 3.73 14.71
N SER A 9 2.82 3.51 14.78
CA SER A 9 3.79 4.24 13.98
C SER A 9 5.06 3.46 13.72
N GLN A 10 5.65 3.63 12.53
CA GLN A 10 6.99 3.16 12.16
C GLN A 10 7.59 4.06 11.08
N SER A 11 8.91 3.99 10.91
CA SER A 11 9.61 4.51 9.73
C SER A 11 9.97 3.36 8.79
N LYS A 12 9.76 3.56 7.48
CA LYS A 12 10.00 2.57 6.43
C LYS A 12 10.52 3.24 5.17
N GLU A 13 11.25 2.49 4.34
CA GLU A 13 11.67 2.97 3.03
C GLU A 13 10.55 2.77 2.01
N VAL A 14 10.49 3.65 1.01
CA VAL A 14 9.60 3.44 -0.13
C VAL A 14 9.98 2.14 -0.83
N GLY A 15 8.99 1.26 -1.06
CA GLY A 15 9.20 -0.08 -1.58
C GLY A 15 9.14 -1.18 -0.51
N ASP A 16 9.35 -0.85 0.76
CA ASP A 16 9.27 -1.81 1.86
C ASP A 16 7.89 -2.42 1.98
N THR A 17 7.87 -3.69 2.38
CA THR A 17 6.66 -4.41 2.77
C THR A 17 6.67 -4.68 4.27
N PHE A 18 5.56 -4.39 4.95
CA PHE A 18 5.42 -4.59 6.39
C PHE A 18 3.97 -4.90 6.77
N ASN A 19 3.79 -5.42 7.99
CA ASN A 19 2.47 -5.80 8.50
C ASN A 19 1.89 -4.72 9.41
N ILE A 20 0.60 -4.46 9.21
CA ILE A 20 -0.24 -3.70 10.14
C ILE A 20 -1.39 -4.60 10.59
N SER A 21 -1.67 -4.64 11.88
CA SER A 21 -2.76 -5.42 12.45
C SER A 21 -3.86 -4.47 12.91
N VAL A 22 -5.09 -4.78 12.55
CA VAL A 22 -6.28 -4.14 13.09
C VAL A 22 -6.74 -4.95 14.29
N LYS A 23 -6.92 -4.26 15.41
CA LYS A 23 -7.22 -4.88 16.71
C LYS A 23 -8.39 -4.19 17.37
N VAL A 24 -9.06 -4.91 18.27
CA VAL A 24 -10.10 -4.35 19.14
C VAL A 24 -9.63 -4.36 20.59
N ASN A 25 -9.91 -3.29 21.32
CA ASN A 25 -9.78 -3.19 22.76
C ASN A 25 -11.19 -3.07 23.36
N PRO A 26 -11.71 -4.12 24.01
CA PRO A 26 -13.05 -4.09 24.59
C PRO A 26 -13.20 -3.13 25.79
N ALA A 27 -12.10 -2.75 26.45
CA ALA A 27 -12.08 -1.87 27.63
C ALA A 27 -13.07 -2.32 28.72
N GLY A 28 -13.13 -3.63 29.00
CA GLY A 28 -13.98 -4.23 30.03
C GLY A 28 -15.44 -4.48 29.62
N GLN A 29 -15.85 -4.10 28.41
CA GLN A 29 -17.16 -4.45 27.87
C GLN A 29 -17.06 -5.68 26.98
N LYS A 30 -18.16 -6.41 26.77
CA LYS A 30 -18.19 -7.51 25.80
C LYS A 30 -18.32 -6.96 24.39
N VAL A 31 -17.42 -7.38 23.50
CA VAL A 31 -17.49 -7.10 22.06
C VAL A 31 -17.77 -8.39 21.34
N CYS A 32 -18.86 -8.43 20.57
CA CYS A 32 -19.28 -9.62 19.83
C CYS A 32 -19.10 -9.46 18.32
N MET A 33 -19.01 -8.22 17.84
CA MET A 33 -18.82 -7.94 16.42
C MET A 33 -18.20 -6.56 16.22
N VAL A 34 -17.43 -6.41 15.15
CA VAL A 34 -16.85 -5.14 14.73
C VAL A 34 -17.06 -4.96 13.23
N GLU A 35 -17.54 -3.78 12.85
CA GLU A 35 -17.75 -3.36 11.48
C GLU A 35 -16.98 -2.06 11.18
N GLY A 36 -16.53 -1.91 9.94
CA GLY A 36 -16.02 -0.65 9.43
C GLY A 36 -15.15 -0.82 8.18
N THR A 37 -14.47 0.24 7.77
CA THR A 37 -13.57 0.22 6.62
C THR A 37 -12.19 0.75 7.00
N LEU A 38 -11.15 0.00 6.64
CA LEU A 38 -9.76 0.47 6.73
C LEU A 38 -9.39 1.24 5.46
N LEU A 39 -8.92 2.47 5.64
CA LEU A 39 -8.47 3.38 4.59
C LEU A 39 -6.95 3.47 4.64
N LEU A 40 -6.31 3.27 3.49
CA LEU A 40 -4.86 3.33 3.34
C LEU A 40 -4.48 4.53 2.48
N ASP A 41 -3.61 5.39 2.99
CA ASP A 41 -3.00 6.49 2.23
C ASP A 41 -1.49 6.28 2.09
N LYS A 42 -0.98 6.45 0.87
CA LYS A 42 0.41 6.14 0.45
C LYS A 42 0.91 4.71 0.75
N LEU A 43 -0.01 3.81 1.09
CA LEU A 43 0.23 2.38 1.28
C LEU A 43 -0.57 1.59 0.24
N SER A 44 -0.01 0.49 -0.27
CA SER A 44 -0.76 -0.52 -1.04
C SER A 44 -0.94 -1.78 -0.22
N CYS A 45 -2.17 -2.24 -0.09
CA CYS A 45 -2.42 -3.61 0.37
C CYS A 45 -1.79 -4.62 -0.60
N GLN A 46 -1.04 -5.57 -0.05
CA GLN A 46 -0.45 -6.72 -0.75
C GLN A 46 -1.25 -7.99 -0.45
N SER A 47 -1.60 -8.20 0.82
CA SER A 47 -2.42 -9.32 1.26
C SER A 47 -3.17 -8.98 2.54
N VAL A 48 -4.22 -9.76 2.83
CA VAL A 48 -4.96 -9.69 4.07
C VAL A 48 -5.11 -11.09 4.66
N SER A 49 -4.89 -11.21 5.97
CA SER A 49 -5.12 -12.42 6.74
C SER A 49 -6.06 -12.13 7.90
N SER A 50 -7.21 -12.81 7.94
CA SER A 50 -8.12 -12.77 9.07
C SER A 50 -7.65 -13.72 10.17
N ASN A 51 -7.99 -13.40 11.42
CA ASN A 51 -7.87 -14.37 12.51
C ASN A 51 -8.88 -15.51 12.29
N SER A 52 -8.45 -16.77 12.49
CA SER A 52 -9.26 -17.97 12.25
C SER A 52 -10.46 -18.08 13.16
N ASP A 53 -10.40 -17.46 14.33
CA ASP A 53 -11.43 -17.58 15.36
C ASP A 53 -12.61 -16.63 15.09
N LEU A 54 -12.54 -15.82 14.03
CA LEU A 54 -13.55 -14.84 13.66
C LEU A 54 -14.46 -15.32 12.54
N MET A 55 -15.72 -14.88 12.59
CA MET A 55 -16.71 -15.14 11.56
C MET A 55 -16.91 -13.90 10.68
N ALA A 56 -16.48 -13.98 9.43
CA ALA A 56 -16.77 -12.95 8.43
C ALA A 56 -18.15 -13.19 7.79
N SER A 57 -18.85 -12.11 7.45
CA SER A 57 -20.03 -12.20 6.58
C SER A 57 -19.66 -12.82 5.22
N PRO A 58 -20.43 -13.77 4.68
CA PRO A 58 -20.12 -14.43 3.41
C PRO A 58 -20.09 -13.46 2.23
N ASP A 59 -20.89 -12.40 2.29
CA ASP A 59 -21.04 -11.43 1.19
C ASP A 59 -19.95 -10.37 1.19
N ASN A 60 -19.35 -10.09 2.36
CA ASN A 60 -18.35 -9.02 2.55
C ASN A 60 -17.02 -9.60 2.98
N LYS A 61 -16.41 -10.39 2.09
CA LYS A 61 -15.07 -10.91 2.29
C LYS A 61 -14.03 -9.79 2.23
N LEU A 62 -13.23 -9.69 3.28
CA LEU A 62 -12.13 -8.75 3.39
C LEU A 62 -11.02 -9.09 2.36
N THR A 63 -10.69 -8.12 1.49
CA THR A 63 -9.68 -8.27 0.43
C THR A 63 -8.91 -6.96 0.22
N CYS A 64 -7.79 -6.98 -0.52
CA CYS A 64 -7.06 -5.74 -0.81
C CYS A 64 -7.85 -4.73 -1.66
N SER A 65 -8.81 -5.20 -2.47
CA SER A 65 -9.70 -4.33 -3.26
C SER A 65 -10.86 -3.79 -2.45
N ASN A 66 -11.19 -4.43 -1.32
CA ASN A 66 -12.25 -4.01 -0.42
C ASN A 66 -11.85 -4.28 1.04
N LEU A 67 -11.36 -3.24 1.70
CA LEU A 67 -10.94 -3.25 3.10
C LEU A 67 -12.09 -2.95 4.09
N TYR A 68 -13.33 -3.08 3.63
CA TYR A 68 -14.48 -3.17 4.50
C TYR A 68 -14.46 -4.51 5.24
N PHE A 69 -14.74 -4.48 6.54
CA PHE A 69 -14.83 -5.64 7.40
C PHE A 69 -16.10 -5.61 8.23
N SER A 70 -16.69 -6.78 8.42
CA SER A 70 -17.82 -7.03 9.30
C SER A 70 -17.58 -8.40 9.91
N LEU A 71 -16.99 -8.41 11.10
CA LEU A 71 -16.37 -9.57 11.73
C LEU A 71 -17.05 -9.85 13.07
N GLY A 72 -17.70 -11.01 13.17
CA GLY A 72 -18.21 -11.56 14.42
C GLY A 72 -17.10 -12.27 15.20
N ILE A 73 -17.15 -12.12 16.52
CA ILE A 73 -16.29 -12.79 17.50
C ILE A 73 -17.18 -13.83 18.20
N PRO A 74 -17.07 -15.13 17.86
CA PRO A 74 -17.81 -16.19 18.54
C PRO A 74 -17.61 -16.09 20.05
N THR A 75 -18.69 -16.24 20.81
CA THR A 75 -18.70 -16.09 22.28
C THR A 75 -18.39 -14.69 22.82
N CYS A 76 -18.13 -13.71 21.94
CA CYS A 76 -17.68 -12.36 22.28
C CYS A 76 -16.32 -12.36 23.00
N THR A 77 -15.72 -11.20 23.16
CA THR A 77 -14.46 -11.01 23.89
C THR A 77 -14.52 -9.83 24.85
N THR A 78 -13.82 -9.95 25.97
CA THR A 78 -13.49 -8.84 26.88
C THR A 78 -12.00 -8.51 26.87
N GLU A 79 -11.22 -9.27 26.08
CA GLU A 79 -9.77 -9.13 25.97
C GLU A 79 -9.37 -8.49 24.64
N ASN A 80 -8.14 -7.97 24.59
CA ASN A 80 -7.61 -7.43 23.34
C ASN A 80 -7.48 -8.53 22.30
N GLU A 81 -8.04 -8.31 21.12
CA GLU A 81 -8.04 -9.31 20.06
C GLU A 81 -7.60 -8.71 18.73
N THR A 82 -6.87 -9.50 17.94
CA THR A 82 -6.51 -9.13 16.57
C THR A 82 -7.64 -9.56 15.65
N LEU A 83 -8.18 -8.60 14.90
CA LEU A 83 -9.24 -8.85 13.92
C LEU A 83 -8.65 -9.42 12.62
N PHE A 84 -7.69 -8.70 12.06
CA PHE A 84 -6.98 -9.12 10.85
C PHE A 84 -5.64 -8.40 10.75
N THR A 85 -4.77 -8.93 9.90
CA THR A 85 -3.51 -8.31 9.53
C THR A 85 -3.51 -8.01 8.04
N VAL A 86 -3.02 -6.82 7.67
CA VAL A 86 -2.80 -6.40 6.30
C VAL A 86 -1.31 -6.27 6.09
N THR A 87 -0.80 -6.96 5.08
CA THR A 87 0.55 -6.73 4.59
C THR A 87 0.47 -5.57 3.60
N VAL A 88 1.21 -4.50 3.86
CA VAL A 88 1.20 -3.28 3.05
C VAL A 88 2.59 -3.00 2.46
N LYS A 89 2.61 -2.37 1.29
CA LYS A 89 3.82 -1.86 0.63
C LYS A 89 3.81 -0.33 0.62
N ALA A 90 4.92 0.27 1.03
CA ALA A 90 5.14 1.73 1.00
C ALA A 90 5.27 2.24 -0.45
N LYS A 91 4.44 3.22 -0.84
CA LYS A 91 4.40 3.72 -2.25
C LYS A 91 5.17 5.02 -2.47
N ASN A 92 4.94 6.02 -1.63
CA ASN A 92 5.42 7.39 -1.84
C ASN A 92 6.00 7.93 -0.53
N ALA A 93 7.06 8.73 -0.61
CA ALA A 93 7.68 9.33 0.56
C ALA A 93 6.74 10.31 1.31
N GLY A 94 7.11 10.58 2.56
CA GLY A 94 6.39 11.44 3.50
C GLY A 94 5.50 10.66 4.46
N THR A 95 4.50 11.32 5.03
CA THR A 95 3.58 10.70 5.99
C THR A 95 2.54 9.85 5.26
N ALA A 96 2.44 8.58 5.64
CA ALA A 96 1.42 7.63 5.21
C ALA A 96 0.49 7.30 6.38
N THR A 97 -0.76 6.90 6.08
CA THR A 97 -1.74 6.60 7.14
C THR A 97 -2.50 5.32 6.88
N ALA A 98 -2.88 4.66 7.96
CA ALA A 98 -3.87 3.59 7.99
C ALA A 98 -4.98 4.02 8.97
N ASN A 99 -6.11 4.48 8.44
CA ASN A 99 -7.18 5.08 9.24
C ASN A 99 -8.51 4.37 9.00
N PHE A 100 -9.55 4.73 9.76
CA PHE A 100 -10.84 4.05 9.69
C PHE A 100 -11.96 4.99 9.25
N SER A 101 -13.02 4.41 8.71
CA SER A 101 -14.30 5.07 8.49
C SER A 101 -15.45 4.11 8.83
N GLY A 102 -16.57 4.67 9.31
CA GLY A 102 -17.79 3.90 9.59
C GLY A 102 -17.62 2.80 10.65
N ILE A 103 -16.83 3.04 11.69
CA ILE A 103 -16.63 2.04 12.76
C ILE A 103 -17.89 1.89 13.60
N ASP A 104 -18.35 0.66 13.75
CA ASP A 104 -19.32 0.25 14.75
C ASP A 104 -18.80 -0.97 15.52
N ILE A 105 -18.84 -0.89 16.84
CA ILE A 105 -18.45 -1.96 17.77
C ILE A 105 -19.73 -2.43 18.43
N ILE A 106 -20.08 -3.68 18.21
CA ILE A 106 -21.34 -4.27 18.62
C ILE A 106 -21.09 -5.26 19.75
N GLY A 107 -21.83 -5.09 20.84
CA GLY A 107 -21.87 -6.01 21.98
C GLY A 107 -22.94 -7.09 21.78
N GLU A 108 -23.74 -7.35 22.81
CA GLU A 108 -24.83 -8.33 22.80
C GLU A 108 -26.03 -7.85 21.93
N GLY A 109 -25.80 -7.67 20.63
CA GLY A 109 -26.80 -7.25 19.64
C GLY A 109 -27.02 -5.73 19.52
N VAL A 110 -26.20 -4.92 20.19
CA VAL A 110 -26.34 -3.45 20.20
C VAL A 110 -24.99 -2.76 19.96
N SER A 111 -25.01 -1.63 19.25
CA SER A 111 -23.86 -0.73 19.11
C SER A 111 -23.46 -0.18 20.48
N ILE A 112 -22.20 -0.38 20.87
CA ILE A 112 -21.64 0.06 22.15
C ILE A 112 -20.53 1.10 21.99
N SER A 113 -19.94 1.27 20.80
CA SER A 113 -18.93 2.29 20.54
C SER A 113 -18.61 2.45 19.06
N SER A 114 -18.11 3.62 18.69
CA SER A 114 -17.55 3.92 17.36
C SER A 114 -16.13 4.51 17.44
N ILE A 115 -15.48 4.37 18.61
CA ILE A 115 -14.16 4.97 18.85
C ILE A 115 -13.09 4.18 18.11
N PHE A 116 -12.18 4.89 17.44
CA PHE A 116 -11.03 4.27 16.77
C PHE A 116 -9.75 5.11 16.86
N SER A 117 -8.62 4.45 16.62
CA SER A 117 -7.30 5.08 16.48
C SER A 117 -6.54 4.47 15.30
N GLY A 118 -6.30 5.27 14.26
CA GLY A 118 -5.46 4.87 13.12
C GLY A 118 -3.97 4.77 13.45
N GLY A 119 -3.17 4.49 12.42
CA GLY A 119 -1.71 4.52 12.44
C GLY A 119 -1.12 5.53 11.45
N THR A 120 0.06 6.04 11.77
CA THR A 120 0.79 7.05 10.99
C THR A 120 2.24 6.59 10.80
N TYR A 121 2.70 6.54 9.56
CA TYR A 121 4.02 5.99 9.19
C TYR A 121 4.85 7.04 8.45
N THR A 122 6.14 7.07 8.72
CA THR A 122 7.09 7.95 8.02
C THR A 122 7.78 7.16 6.93
N LEU A 123 7.53 7.53 5.67
CA LEU A 123 8.12 6.87 4.51
C LEU A 123 9.27 7.71 3.97
N ILE A 124 10.48 7.15 3.94
CA ILE A 124 11.68 7.81 3.44
C ILE A 124 12.11 7.22 2.09
N ILE A 125 12.79 8.02 1.28
CA ILE A 125 13.39 7.53 0.05
C ILE A 125 14.63 6.71 0.44
N PRO A 126 14.82 5.50 -0.10
CA PRO A 126 16.05 4.76 0.11
C PRO A 126 17.25 5.58 -0.40
N GLU A 127 18.33 5.61 0.37
CA GLU A 127 19.56 6.24 -0.08
C GLU A 127 20.17 5.35 -1.17
N GLU A 128 20.44 5.91 -2.35
CA GLU A 128 21.19 5.19 -3.38
C GLU A 128 22.59 4.91 -2.83
N GLU A 129 23.01 3.64 -2.84
CA GLU A 129 24.39 3.29 -2.57
C GLU A 129 25.26 3.98 -3.62
N VAL A 130 26.00 5.01 -3.20
CA VAL A 130 27.08 5.58 -3.99
C VAL A 130 28.13 4.48 -4.15
N ILE A 131 28.19 3.87 -5.33
CA ILE A 131 29.31 3.01 -5.70
C ILE A 131 30.54 3.92 -5.62
N PRO A 132 31.55 3.62 -4.77
CA PRO A 132 32.75 4.42 -4.74
C PRO A 132 33.33 4.41 -6.14
N GLU A 133 33.39 5.59 -6.75
CA GLU A 133 34.12 5.81 -8.00
C GLU A 133 35.54 5.28 -7.75
N GLU A 134 35.93 4.23 -8.47
CA GLU A 134 37.28 3.67 -8.36
C GLU A 134 38.24 4.85 -8.52
N GLU A 135 39.05 5.10 -7.49
CA GLU A 135 40.14 6.05 -7.54
C GLU A 135 41.07 5.55 -8.65
N VAL A 136 40.92 6.12 -9.85
CA VAL A 136 41.84 5.93 -10.96
C VAL A 136 43.23 6.24 -10.43
N THR A 137 43.96 5.17 -10.13
CA THR A 137 45.35 5.25 -9.74
C THR A 137 46.05 5.93 -10.93
N PRO A 138 46.76 7.05 -10.73
CA PRO A 138 47.41 7.75 -11.82
C PRO A 138 48.36 6.77 -12.52
N GLU A 139 48.03 6.47 -13.78
CA GLU A 139 48.87 5.71 -14.68
C GLU A 139 50.22 6.42 -14.75
N GLU A 140 51.27 5.70 -14.36
CA GLU A 140 52.63 6.20 -14.32
C GLU A 140 53.04 6.66 -15.73
N GLU A 141 53.43 7.92 -15.84
CA GLU A 141 53.81 8.61 -17.08
C GLU A 141 55.01 7.90 -17.74
N VAL A 142 54.71 6.98 -18.67
CA VAL A 142 55.72 6.42 -19.58
C VAL A 142 56.06 7.43 -20.67
N VAL A 143 57.29 7.92 -20.60
CA VAL A 143 57.96 8.81 -21.57
C VAL A 143 57.92 8.27 -23.01
N PRO A 144 57.93 9.17 -24.02
CA PRO A 144 57.48 8.89 -25.38
C PRO A 144 58.54 8.18 -26.24
N VAL A 145 58.11 7.17 -27.00
CA VAL A 145 58.82 6.70 -28.20
C VAL A 145 58.00 7.09 -29.42
N SER A 146 58.63 7.92 -30.25
CA SER A 146 58.20 8.39 -31.57
C SER A 146 58.30 7.27 -32.61
N GLU A 147 57.30 7.12 -33.49
CA GLU A 147 57.42 7.28 -34.96
C GLU A 147 56.18 6.76 -35.73
N THR A 148 55.56 7.69 -36.47
CA THR A 148 55.14 7.63 -37.90
C THR A 148 54.36 6.42 -38.45
N THR A 149 53.12 6.66 -38.93
CA THR A 149 52.69 6.47 -40.36
C THR A 149 51.16 6.47 -40.55
N SER A 150 50.73 7.36 -41.45
CA SER A 150 49.59 7.41 -42.41
C SER A 150 48.20 6.79 -42.18
N GLU A 151 47.20 7.64 -42.51
CA GLU A 151 45.97 7.43 -43.32
C GLU A 151 44.97 6.34 -42.88
N GLU A 152 43.64 6.48 -42.94
CA GLU A 152 42.73 7.25 -43.78
C GLU A 152 41.28 7.10 -43.22
N VAL A 153 40.35 7.99 -43.62
CA VAL A 153 38.96 7.67 -44.06
C VAL A 153 37.80 7.44 -43.05
N ILE A 154 36.86 8.44 -43.07
CA ILE A 154 35.35 8.43 -43.10
C ILE A 154 34.56 7.36 -42.27
N THR A 155 33.41 7.62 -41.64
CA THR A 155 32.21 8.38 -42.07
C THR A 155 31.21 8.51 -40.91
N GLU A 156 30.31 9.49 -41.01
CA GLU A 156 29.08 9.67 -40.22
C GLU A 156 28.18 8.43 -40.14
N THR A 157 27.36 8.31 -39.08
CA THR A 157 25.88 8.35 -39.25
C THR A 157 25.14 8.39 -37.92
N VAL A 158 24.36 9.46 -37.78
CA VAL A 158 23.23 9.63 -36.87
C VAL A 158 22.09 8.72 -37.32
N SER A 159 21.36 8.09 -36.39
CA SER A 159 19.96 7.72 -36.62
C SER A 159 19.17 7.67 -35.32
N THR A 160 18.42 8.75 -35.13
CA THR A 160 17.15 8.84 -34.42
C THR A 160 16.11 7.92 -35.04
N SER A 161 15.23 7.32 -34.23
CA SER A 161 13.90 6.92 -34.68
C SER A 161 12.89 7.14 -33.57
N THR A 162 11.93 7.98 -33.93
CA THR A 162 10.78 8.49 -33.18
C THR A 162 9.63 7.49 -33.18
N ALA A 163 8.73 7.69 -32.23
CA ALA A 163 7.43 7.06 -32.08
C ALA A 163 6.44 7.38 -33.23
N GLN A 164 5.52 6.44 -33.46
CA GLN A 164 4.15 6.61 -33.97
C GLN A 164 3.29 5.68 -33.08
N GLU A 165 2.26 6.08 -32.36
CA GLU A 165 1.00 6.77 -32.71
C GLU A 165 0.11 6.01 -33.70
N GLU A 166 -0.87 5.29 -33.14
CA GLU A 166 -2.16 4.85 -33.69
C GLU A 166 -2.92 4.24 -32.47
N GLU A 167 -4.24 4.31 -32.26
CA GLU A 167 -5.37 4.65 -33.11
C GLU A 167 -6.59 4.87 -32.19
N GLN A 168 -7.28 6.00 -32.40
CA GLN A 168 -8.73 6.19 -32.57
C GLN A 168 -9.76 5.14 -32.03
N GLY A 169 -10.84 5.60 -31.38
CA GLY A 169 -11.99 4.73 -31.08
C GLY A 169 -13.22 5.35 -30.38
N LYS A 170 -13.96 6.17 -31.13
CA LYS A 170 -15.37 6.66 -31.02
C LYS A 170 -16.32 6.22 -29.87
N GLU A 171 -16.99 7.25 -29.35
CA GLU A 171 -18.43 7.42 -29.05
C GLU A 171 -19.34 6.17 -29.01
N GLN A 172 -20.07 6.00 -27.91
CA GLN A 172 -21.55 5.94 -27.93
C GLN A 172 -22.14 6.48 -26.61
N ILE A 173 -22.98 7.52 -26.72
CA ILE A 173 -23.85 8.03 -25.65
C ILE A 173 -25.16 7.25 -25.76
N LEU A 174 -25.48 6.44 -24.75
CA LEU A 174 -26.77 5.75 -24.67
C LEU A 174 -27.64 6.43 -23.59
N THR A 175 -28.55 7.28 -24.05
CA THR A 175 -29.66 7.82 -23.27
C THR A 175 -30.69 6.71 -23.04
N LEU A 176 -30.90 6.29 -21.79
CA LEU A 176 -32.05 5.45 -21.41
C LEU A 176 -33.00 6.27 -20.55
N ILE A 177 -34.17 6.60 -21.11
CA ILE A 177 -35.29 7.23 -20.41
C ILE A 177 -36.38 6.17 -20.21
N GLY A 178 -36.79 5.99 -18.96
CA GLY A 178 -38.17 5.66 -18.56
C GLY A 178 -38.59 4.19 -18.60
N TYR A 179 -39.13 3.68 -17.48
CA TYR A 179 -40.58 3.40 -17.31
C TYR A 179 -40.85 2.84 -15.90
N PHE A 180 -41.83 3.40 -15.18
CA PHE A 180 -42.32 2.93 -13.87
C PHE A 180 -43.86 2.87 -13.96
N PRO A 181 -44.50 1.71 -13.70
CA PRO A 181 -45.93 1.65 -13.39
C PRO A 181 -46.20 1.00 -12.00
N PRO A 182 -47.44 1.10 -11.50
CA PRO A 182 -47.76 1.30 -10.08
C PRO A 182 -47.66 0.07 -9.17
#